data_AF-A0A661ALE8-F1
#
_entry.id   AF-A0A661ALE8-F1
#
_cell.length_a   1.000
_cell.length_b   1.000
_cell.length_c   1.000
_cell.angle_alpha   90.00
_cell.angle_beta   90.00
_cell.angle_gamma   90.00
#
_symmetry.space_group_name_H-M   'P 1'
#
loop_
_entity.id
_entity.type
_entity.pdbx_description
1 polymer ?
#
loop_
_entity_poly.entity_id
_entity_poly.type
_entity_poly.pdbx_seq_one_letter_code
_entity_poly.pdbx_strand_id
1 'polypeptide(L)' 'EKTNTRIFVFGNVEKTGEDVTINYFIVNGETASLYSKGTIKTKDSAKLYDDIKNVIVQKIAQLLK' A
#
# COMPACT_ATOMS: atom_id res chain seq x y z
N GLU A 1 -5.51 12.26 -25.11
CA GLU A 1 -6.52 11.55 -24.28
C GLU A 1 -6.05 11.50 -22.83
N LYS A 2 -6.98 11.48 -21.86
CA LYS A 2 -6.63 11.18 -20.47
C LYS A 2 -6.72 9.67 -20.28
N THR A 3 -5.60 9.02 -20.03
CA THR A 3 -5.57 7.60 -19.64
C THR A 3 -5.83 7.52 -18.15
N ASN A 4 -6.96 6.91 -17.75
CA ASN A 4 -7.23 6.60 -16.36
C ASN A 4 -6.79 5.16 -16.10
N THR A 5 -5.96 4.95 -15.08
CA THR A 5 -5.56 3.62 -14.61
C THR A 5 -6.21 3.36 -13.27
N ARG A 6 -7.02 2.31 -13.14
CA ARG A 6 -7.54 1.85 -11.87
C ARG A 6 -6.42 1.14 -11.13
N ILE A 7 -6.31 1.42 -9.83
CA ILE A 7 -5.34 0.78 -8.96
C ILE A 7 -6.09 0.18 -7.78
N PHE A 8 -5.78 -1.07 -7.49
CA PHE A 8 -6.23 -1.74 -6.28
C PHE A 8 -5.07 -1.88 -5.30
N VAL A 9 -5.35 -1.64 -4.02
CA VAL A 9 -4.40 -1.89 -2.93
C VAL A 9 -4.99 -2.95 -2.02
N PHE A 10 -4.30 -4.07 -1.90
CA PHE A 10 -4.66 -5.17 -1.02
C PHE A 10 -3.56 -5.37 0.02
N GLY A 11 -3.91 -5.94 1.17
CA GLY A 11 -2.93 -6.23 2.19
C GLY A 11 -3.52 -6.97 3.38
N ASN A 12 -2.64 -7.43 4.26
CA ASN A 12 -2.99 -8.03 5.53
C ASN A 12 -2.28 -7.31 6.67
N VAL A 13 -2.97 -7.24 7.81
CA VAL A 13 -2.45 -6.69 9.06
C VAL A 13 -2.25 -7.84 10.04
N GLU A 14 -1.05 -7.98 10.55
CA GLU A 14 -0.67 -8.93 11.59
C GLU A 14 -0.26 -8.16 12.84
N LYS A 15 -0.75 -8.57 14.01
CA LYS A 15 -0.40 -7.96 15.29
C LYS A 15 0.16 -9.04 16.22
N THR A 16 1.32 -8.78 16.81
CA THR A 16 1.98 -9.65 17.80
C THR A 16 2.42 -8.81 18.99
N GLY A 17 1.65 -8.87 20.08
CA GLY A 17 1.86 -7.97 21.22
C GLY A 17 1.63 -6.51 20.80
N GLU A 18 2.66 -5.67 20.98
CA GLU A 18 2.66 -4.26 20.55
C GLU A 18 3.09 -4.08 19.09
N ASP A 19 3.74 -5.09 18.50
CA ASP A 19 4.21 -4.99 17.12
C ASP A 19 3.05 -5.21 16.13
N VAL A 20 2.93 -4.32 15.15
CA VAL A 20 2.01 -4.41 14.03
C VAL A 20 2.81 -4.47 12.73
N THR A 21 2.55 -5.49 11.93
CA THR A 21 3.11 -5.68 10.59
C THR A 21 2.01 -5.58 9.55
N ILE A 22 2.25 -4.83 8.49
CA ILE A 22 1.35 -4.74 7.34
C ILE A 22 2.10 -5.14 6.11
N ASN A 23 1.56 -6.10 5.38
CA ASN A 23 2.02 -6.43 4.04
C ASN A 23 1.00 -5.90 3.04
N TYR A 24 1.47 -5.24 1.98
CA TYR A 24 0.61 -4.65 0.97
C TYR A 24 1.07 -4.97 -0.45
N PHE A 25 0.11 -4.94 -1.38
CA PHE A 25 0.26 -5.14 -2.81
C PHE A 25 -0.54 -4.06 -3.54
N ILE A 26 0.10 -3.43 -4.52
CA ILE A 26 -0.50 -2.44 -5.42
C ILE A 26 -0.58 -3.09 -6.79
N VAL A 27 -1.78 -3.18 -7.34
CA VAL A 27 -2.10 -3.94 -8.55
C VAL A 27 -2.84 -3.05 -9.54
N ASN A 28 -2.48 -3.13 -10.82
CA ASN A 28 -3.25 -2.54 -11.90
C ASN A 28 -4.63 -3.21 -11.97
N GLY A 29 -5.70 -2.42 -11.95
CA GLY A 29 -7.06 -2.92 -11.90
C GLY A 29 -7.62 -3.40 -13.22
N GLU A 30 -7.01 -3.03 -14.34
CA GLU A 30 -7.36 -3.49 -15.68
C GLU A 30 -6.64 -4.80 -16.07
N THR A 31 -5.35 -4.90 -15.76
CA THR A 31 -4.48 -6.00 -16.20
C THR A 31 -4.18 -7.01 -15.10
N ALA A 32 -4.61 -6.74 -13.86
CA ALA A 32 -4.22 -7.49 -12.66
C ALA A 32 -2.69 -7.60 -12.46
N SER A 33 -1.90 -6.72 -13.10
CA SER A 33 -0.44 -6.75 -12.99
C SER A 33 0.01 -6.12 -11.67
N LEU A 34 0.95 -6.78 -10.98
CA LEU A 34 1.56 -6.24 -9.77
C LEU A 34 2.44 -5.04 -10.11
N TYR A 35 2.14 -3.89 -9.51
CA TYR A 35 2.99 -2.70 -9.60
C TYR A 35 4.01 -2.63 -8.48
N SER A 36 3.60 -2.92 -7.24
CA SER A 36 4.49 -2.83 -6.09
C SER A 36 3.99 -3.71 -4.95
N LYS A 37 4.91 -4.13 -4.09
CA LYS A 37 4.60 -4.73 -2.79
C LYS A 37 5.54 -4.20 -1.72
N GLY A 38 5.16 -4.31 -0.46
CA GLY A 38 6.02 -3.91 0.64
C GLY A 38 5.48 -4.32 2.00
N THR A 39 6.29 -4.05 3.02
CA THR A 39 5.99 -4.36 4.42
C THR A 39 6.25 -3.14 5.29
N ILE A 40 5.30 -2.80 6.16
CA ILE A 40 5.43 -1.75 7.19
C ILE A 40 5.43 -2.44 8.54
N LYS A 41 6.36 -2.06 9.43
CA LYS A 41 6.40 -2.53 10.81
C LYS A 41 6.37 -1.33 11.74
N THR A 42 5.46 -1.33 12.70
CA THR A 42 5.35 -0.26 13.70
C THR A 42 4.88 -0.83 15.05
N LYS A 43 5.22 -0.13 16.13
CA LYS A 43 4.70 -0.39 17.48
C LYS A 43 3.54 0.51 17.86
N ASP A 44 3.30 1.54 17.05
CA ASP A 44 2.30 2.56 17.30
C ASP A 44 1.14 2.37 16.31
N SER A 45 0.07 1.75 16.79
CA SER A 45 -1.11 1.50 15.98
C SER A 45 -1.84 2.79 15.56
N ALA A 46 -1.61 3.93 16.24
CA ALA A 46 -2.19 5.21 15.85
C ALA A 46 -1.48 5.80 14.62
N LYS A 47 -0.16 5.59 14.49
CA LYS A 47 0.61 6.00 13.30
C LYS A 47 0.42 5.09 12.09
N LEU A 48 -0.09 3.89 12.32
CA LEU A 48 -0.27 2.86 11.30
C LEU A 48 -1.08 3.36 10.10
N TYR A 49 -2.19 4.07 10.33
CA TYR A 49 -3.03 4.60 9.25
C TYR A 49 -2.27 5.61 8.38
N ASP A 50 -1.54 6.53 9.01
CA ASP A 50 -0.77 7.56 8.32
C ASP A 50 0.42 6.97 7.56
N ASP A 51 1.12 5.99 8.15
CA ASP A 51 2.23 5.28 7.51
C ASP A 51 1.76 4.52 6.25
N ILE A 52 0.64 3.79 6.34
CA ILE A 52 0.03 3.12 5.18
C ILE A 52 -0.33 4.13 4.10
N LYS A 53 -1.04 5.20 4.47
CA LYS A 53 -1.50 6.23 3.53
C LYS A 53 -0.32 6.86 2.80
N ASN A 54 0.73 7.24 3.52
CA ASN A 54 1.92 7.87 2.95
C ASN A 54 2.63 6.93 1.96
N VAL A 55 2.80 5.65 2.33
CA VAL A 55 3.43 4.66 1.46
C VAL A 55 2.61 4.44 0.18
N ILE A 56 1.29 4.26 0.29
CA ILE A 56 0.41 4.06 -0.86
C ILE A 56 0.46 5.28 -1.79
N VAL A 57 0.32 6.49 -1.25
CA VAL A 57 0.33 7.73 -2.04
C VAL A 57 1.67 7.93 -2.75
N GLN A 58 2.79 7.72 -2.06
CA GLN A 58 4.12 7.82 -2.67
C GLN A 58 4.31 6.81 -3.81
N LYS A 59 3.83 5.57 -3.64
CA LYS A 59 3.94 4.54 -4.68
C LYS A 59 3.02 4.79 -5.86
N ILE A 60 1.79 5.28 -5.64
CA ILE A 60 0.91 5.72 -6.73
C ILE A 60 1.55 6.89 -7.49
N ALA A 61 2.14 7.87 -6.79
CA ALA A 61 2.81 9.00 -7.43
C ALA A 61 4.01 8.59 -8.29
N GLN A 62 4.71 7.49 -7.95
CA GLN A 62 5.77 6.92 -8.79
C GLN A 62 5.23 6.27 -10.07
N LEU A 63 4.01 5.76 -10.07
CA LEU A 63 3.37 5.14 -11.22
C LEU A 63 2.77 6.16 -12.21
N LEU A 64 2.61 7.41 -11.80
CA LEU A 64 2.05 8.50 -12.61
C LEU A 64 3.13 9.40 -13.26
N LYS A 65 4.41 9.10 -13.06
CA LYS A 65 5.56 9.80 -13.70
C LYS A 65 6.04 9.04 -14.91
#